data_AF-A0A9E2I0F7-F1
#
_entry.id   AF-A0A9E2I0F7-F1
#
_cell.length_a   1.000
_cell.length_b   1.000
_cell.length_c   1.000
_cell.angle_alpha   90.00
_cell.angle_beta   90.00
_cell.angle_gamma   90.00
#
_symmetry.space_group_name_H-M   'P 1'
#
loop_
_entity.id
_entity.type
_entity.pdbx_description
1 polymer ?
#
loop_
_entity_poly.entity_id
_entity_poly.type
_entity_poly.pdbx_seq_one_letter_code
_entity_poly.pdbx_strand_id
1 'polypeptide(L)'
;MSYIPYVVEKSGRGERSYDIYSRLLKDRIIMLSGEVNDQVASTIVAQMLFLEAEDPEKDIYFYINSPGGVVTSGMAIFDTMNYIRPDVATICIGQAASMGSFLLSAGAKGKRFALP
;
A
#
# COMPACT_ATOMS: atom_id res chain seq x y z
N MET A 1 -17.45 -13.44 1.61
CA MET A 1 -16.12 -13.15 1.03
C MET A 1 -16.36 -12.68 -0.40
N SER A 2 -15.98 -11.45 -0.74
CA SER A 2 -16.17 -10.93 -2.10
C SER A 2 -15.16 -11.57 -3.05
N TYR A 3 -15.58 -11.94 -4.25
CA TYR A 3 -14.71 -12.51 -5.28
C TYR A 3 -13.64 -11.51 -5.71
N ILE A 4 -12.37 -11.91 -5.71
CA ILE A 4 -11.26 -11.10 -6.22
C ILE A 4 -11.02 -11.51 -7.68
N PRO A 5 -11.13 -10.60 -8.66
CA PRO A 5 -10.95 -10.91 -10.06
C PRO A 5 -9.49 -11.19 -10.40
N TYR A 6 -9.28 -12.02 -11.42
CA TYR A 6 -7.97 -12.34 -11.98
C TYR A 6 -7.75 -11.65 -13.31
N VAL A 7 -6.49 -11.33 -13.60
CA VAL A 7 -6.03 -10.75 -14.86
C VAL A 7 -4.92 -11.61 -15.46
N VAL A 8 -4.90 -11.69 -16.80
CA VAL A 8 -3.88 -12.43 -17.54
C VAL A 8 -2.93 -11.43 -18.20
N GLU A 9 -1.66 -11.50 -17.84
CA GLU A 9 -0.61 -10.68 -18.43
C GLU A 9 0.17 -11.51 -19.46
N LYS A 10 0.26 -11.01 -20.70
CA LYS A 10 1.08 -11.62 -21.74
C LYS A 10 2.50 -11.06 -21.64
N SER A 11 3.46 -11.91 -21.31
CA SER A 11 4.89 -11.60 -21.35
C SER A 11 5.56 -12.31 -22.51
N GLY A 12 6.77 -11.88 -22.89
CA GLY A 12 7.56 -12.58 -23.91
C GLY A 12 7.90 -14.04 -23.58
N ARG A 13 7.66 -14.48 -22.33
CA ARG A 13 7.86 -15.87 -21.86
C ARG A 13 6.54 -16.66 -21.70
N GLY A 14 5.42 -16.10 -22.15
CA GLY A 14 4.09 -16.71 -22.06
C GLY A 14 3.10 -15.89 -21.24
N GLU A 15 1.95 -16.51 -20.94
CA GLU A 15 0.86 -15.88 -20.18
C GLU A 15 0.98 -16.21 -18.70
N ARG A 16 0.81 -15.21 -17.84
CA ARG A 16 0.79 -15.39 -16.38
C ARG A 16 -0.46 -14.75 -15.79
N SER A 17 -1.16 -15.50 -14.94
CA SER A 17 -2.36 -15.05 -14.24
C SER A 17 -2.02 -14.51 -12.86
N TYR A 18 -2.62 -13.38 -12.51
CA TYR A 18 -2.52 -12.75 -11.18
C TYR A 18 -3.91 -12.39 -10.69
N ASP A 19 -4.15 -12.41 -9.38
CA ASP A 19 -5.26 -11.63 -8.85
C ASP A 19 -4.95 -10.13 -9.02
N ILE A 20 -5.99 -9.30 -9.03
CA ILE A 20 -5.83 -7.87 -9.31
C ILE A 20 -4.89 -7.16 -8.33
N TYR A 21 -4.86 -7.56 -7.05
CA TYR A 21 -3.99 -6.92 -6.05
C TYR A 21 -2.54 -7.35 -6.22
N SER A 22 -2.28 -8.64 -6.49
CA SER A 22 -0.93 -9.11 -6.83
C SER A 22 -0.39 -8.43 -8.09
N ARG A 23 -1.26 -8.16 -9.08
CA ARG A 23 -0.85 -7.40 -10.26
C ARG A 23 -0.49 -5.96 -9.91
N LEU A 24 -1.25 -5.29 -9.04
CA LEU A 24 -0.94 -3.93 -8.57
C LEU A 24 0.36 -3.89 -7.76
N LEU A 25 0.62 -4.89 -6.91
CA LEU A 25 1.85 -4.97 -6.13
C LEU A 25 3.09 -5.04 -7.02
N LYS A 26 3.01 -5.71 -8.18
CA LYS A 26 4.08 -5.72 -9.19
C LYS A 26 4.40 -4.32 -9.73
N ASP A 27 3.41 -3.42 -9.78
CA ASP A 27 3.59 -2.00 -10.10
C ASP A 27 3.88 -1.15 -8.86
N ARG A 28 4.24 -1.80 -7.73
CA ARG A 28 4.58 -1.18 -6.44
C ARG A 28 3.43 -0.41 -5.79
N ILE A 29 2.20 -0.83 -6.07
CA ILE A 29 0.98 -0.24 -5.51
C ILE A 29 0.48 -1.11 -4.36
N ILE A 30 0.32 -0.50 -3.18
CA ILE A 30 -0.26 -1.12 -1.98
C ILE A 30 -1.60 -0.44 -1.68
N MET A 31 -2.63 -1.23 -1.38
CA MET A 31 -3.97 -0.75 -1.04
C MET A 31 -4.25 -0.90 0.46
N LEU A 32 -4.55 0.21 1.13
CA LEU A 32 -5.21 0.22 2.43
C LEU A 32 -6.69 0.56 2.21
N SER A 33 -7.55 -0.45 2.27
CA SER A 33 -9.00 -0.28 2.10
C SER A 33 -9.74 -0.82 3.32
N GLY A 34 -10.47 0.04 4.02
CA GLY A 34 -11.20 -0.31 5.24
C GLY A 34 -10.41 -0.02 6.51
N GLU A 35 -10.77 -0.70 7.59
CA GLU A 35 -10.22 -0.45 8.93
C GLU A 35 -8.75 -0.86 9.05
N VAL A 36 -7.97 -0.04 9.76
CA VAL A 36 -6.61 -0.39 10.18
C VAL A 36 -6.68 -1.34 11.39
N ASN A 37 -6.24 -2.57 11.22
CA ASN A 37 -6.12 -3.56 12.29
C ASN A 37 -4.83 -4.39 12.12
N ASP A 38 -4.54 -5.28 13.07
CA ASP A 38 -3.27 -6.03 13.10
C ASP A 38 -3.04 -6.89 11.85
N GLN A 39 -4.09 -7.50 11.30
CA GLN A 39 -3.96 -8.33 10.10
C GLN A 39 -3.64 -7.48 8.86
N VAL A 40 -4.34 -6.36 8.70
CA VAL A 40 -4.14 -5.41 7.60
C VAL A 40 -2.74 -4.79 7.70
N ALA A 41 -2.35 -4.34 8.88
CA ALA A 41 -1.03 -3.75 9.12
C ALA A 41 0.09 -4.76 8.84
N SER A 42 -0.03 -5.99 9.34
CA SER A 42 0.95 -7.06 9.07
C SER A 42 1.12 -7.32 7.57
N THR A 43 0.01 -7.35 6.83
CA THR A 43 0.03 -7.55 5.37
C THR A 43 0.64 -6.36 4.61
N ILE A 44 0.38 -5.12 5.04
CA ILE A 44 0.98 -3.90 4.45
C ILE A 44 2.48 -3.83 4.74
N VAL A 45 2.90 -4.10 5.98
CA VAL A 45 4.32 -4.15 6.37
C VAL A 45 5.07 -5.20 5.55
N ALA A 46 4.50 -6.40 5.40
CA ALA A 46 5.10 -7.44 4.57
C ALA A 46 5.26 -7.01 3.10
N GLN A 47 4.27 -6.32 2.52
CA GLN A 47 4.36 -5.77 1.16
C GLN A 47 5.44 -4.68 1.04
N MET A 48 5.56 -3.78 2.02
CA MET A 48 6.59 -2.73 2.02
C MET A 48 8.00 -3.33 2.06
N LEU A 49 8.25 -4.29 2.95
CA LEU A 49 9.54 -4.98 3.04
C LEU A 49 9.86 -5.79 1.77
N PHE A 50 8.85 -6.43 1.18
CA PHE A 50 8.99 -7.12 -0.10
C PHE A 50 9.41 -6.16 -1.22
N LEU A 51 8.75 -5.01 -1.33
CA LEU A 51 9.05 -4.01 -2.35
C LEU A 51 10.42 -3.36 -2.15
N GLU A 52 10.84 -3.13 -0.90
CA GLU A 52 12.21 -2.69 -0.59
C GLU A 52 13.25 -3.71 -1.05
N ALA A 53 13.02 -5.01 -0.80
CA ALA A 53 13.94 -6.07 -1.20
C ALA A 53 14.02 -6.24 -2.73
N GLU A 54 12.92 -6.03 -3.45
CA GLU A 54 12.91 -6.09 -4.92
C GLU A 54 13.67 -4.93 -5.57
N ASP A 55 13.43 -3.70 -5.11
CA ASP A 55 14.11 -2.50 -5.64
C ASP A 55 14.04 -1.36 -4.60
N PRO A 56 15.11 -1.09 -3.85
CA PRO A 56 15.10 -0.09 -2.77
C PRO A 56 15.13 1.36 -3.29
N GLU A 57 15.40 1.58 -4.57
CA GLU A 57 15.52 2.93 -5.16
C GLU A 57 14.21 3.41 -5.80
N LYS A 58 13.24 2.50 -5.99
CA LYS A 58 11.95 2.83 -6.60
C LYS A 58 10.88 3.12 -5.56
N ASP A 59 10.18 4.22 -5.76
CA ASP A 59 9.01 4.63 -4.96
C ASP A 59 7.97 3.51 -4.78
N ILE A 60 7.26 3.57 -3.65
CA ILE A 60 6.07 2.78 -3.35
C ILE A 60 4.85 3.70 -3.39
N TYR A 61 3.77 3.26 -4.05
CA TYR A 61 2.52 4.01 -4.11
C TYR A 61 1.51 3.40 -3.13
N PHE A 62 1.25 4.11 -2.04
CA PHE A 62 0.35 3.68 -0.98
C PHE A 62 -1.00 4.39 -1.08
N TYR A 63 -2.00 3.68 -1.59
CA TYR A 63 -3.35 4.19 -1.76
C TYR A 63 -4.18 3.93 -0.50
N ILE A 64 -4.82 4.99 0.01
CA ILE A 64 -5.50 4.98 1.31
C ILE A 64 -6.98 5.31 1.10
N ASN A 65 -7.83 4.37 1.51
CA ASN A 65 -9.27 4.52 1.68
C ASN A 65 -9.67 3.92 3.02
N SER A 66 -9.51 4.67 4.11
CA SER A 66 -9.65 4.13 5.46
C SER A 66 -10.35 5.11 6.41
N PRO A 67 -11.34 4.64 7.20
CA PRO A 67 -11.90 5.40 8.32
C PRO A 67 -10.94 5.45 9.54
N GLY A 68 -9.77 4.82 9.46
CA GLY A 68 -8.82 4.66 10.57
C GLY A 68 -8.93 3.29 11.23
N GLY A 69 -8.53 3.20 12.49
CA GLY A 69 -8.57 1.95 13.25
C GLY A 69 -7.58 1.95 14.41
N VAL A 70 -7.03 0.77 14.71
CA VAL A 70 -6.13 0.53 15.84
C VAL A 70 -4.83 1.33 15.67
N VAL A 71 -4.53 2.15 16.69
CA VAL A 71 -3.38 3.07 16.68
C VAL A 71 -2.05 2.31 16.58
N THR A 72 -1.86 1.25 17.36
CA THR A 72 -0.62 0.46 17.34
C THR A 72 -0.38 -0.21 16.00
N SER A 73 -1.42 -0.73 15.35
CA SER A 73 -1.31 -1.31 14.01
C SER A 73 -0.95 -0.24 12.97
N GLY A 74 -1.52 0.96 13.08
CA GLY A 74 -1.13 2.08 12.23
C GLY A 74 0.31 2.58 12.50
N MET A 75 0.78 2.53 13.75
CA MET A 75 2.18 2.84 14.08
C MET A 75 3.15 1.84 13.46
N ALA A 76 2.81 0.56 13.39
CA ALA A 76 3.65 -0.43 12.72
C ALA A 76 3.84 -0.11 11.23
N ILE A 77 2.78 0.34 10.55
CA ILE A 77 2.87 0.80 9.15
C ILE A 77 3.73 2.05 9.06
N PHE A 78 3.49 3.04 9.93
CA PHE A 78 4.23 4.30 9.95
C PHE A 78 5.73 4.11 10.18
N ASP A 79 6.12 3.32 11.19
CA ASP A 79 7.53 3.07 11.49
C ASP A 79 8.19 2.32 10.33
N THR A 80 7.48 1.40 9.67
CA THR A 80 7.97 0.71 8.47
C THR A 80 8.17 1.68 7.31
N MET A 81 7.26 2.62 7.08
CA MET A 81 7.43 3.66 6.04
C MET A 81 8.70 4.49 6.24
N ASN A 82 9.14 4.69 7.49
CA ASN A 82 10.38 5.41 7.80
C ASN A 82 11.62 4.51 7.83
N TYR A 83 11.44 3.20 8.02
CA TYR A 83 12.52 2.22 8.08
C TYR A 83 13.05 1.85 6.69
N ILE A 84 12.12 1.63 5.74
CA ILE A 84 12.48 1.20 4.40
C ILE A 84 13.17 2.32 3.60
N ARG A 85 14.05 1.95 2.68
CA ARG A 85 14.72 2.92 1.79
C ARG A 85 13.83 3.62 0.76
N PRO A 86 12.86 2.96 0.10
CA PRO A 86 11.98 3.62 -0.86
C PRO A 86 11.19 4.78 -0.28
N ASP A 87 11.06 5.86 -1.04
CA ASP A 87 10.06 6.88 -0.75
C ASP A 87 8.65 6.28 -0.87
N VAL A 88 7.81 6.54 0.14
CA VAL A 88 6.39 6.14 0.13
C VAL A 88 5.52 7.31 -0.31
N ALA A 89 5.06 7.28 -1.55
CA ALA A 89 4.05 8.20 -2.06
C ALA A 89 2.67 7.78 -1.54
N THR A 90 1.90 8.71 -0.97
CA THR A 90 0.58 8.41 -0.39
C THR A 90 -0.53 9.11 -1.18
N ILE A 91 -1.62 8.40 -1.43
CA ILE A 91 -2.74 8.88 -2.23
C ILE A 91 -4.05 8.56 -1.54
N CYS A 92 -4.77 9.59 -1.09
CA CYS A 92 -6.12 9.43 -0.56
C CYS A 92 -7.12 9.22 -1.69
N ILE A 93 -7.87 8.13 -1.63
CA ILE A 93 -9.01 7.85 -2.51
C ILE A 93 -10.24 7.56 -1.64
N GLY A 94 -11.32 8.32 -1.83
CA GLY A 94 -12.50 8.22 -0.97
C GLY A 94 -12.28 8.94 0.36
N GLN A 95 -11.77 8.25 1.39
CA GLN A 95 -11.58 8.84 2.72
C GLN A 95 -10.24 8.46 3.37
N ALA A 96 -9.71 9.37 4.17
CA ALA A 96 -8.61 9.11 5.09
C ALA A 96 -8.94 9.79 6.44
N ALA A 97 -9.35 9.00 7.43
CA ALA A 97 -9.69 9.51 8.77
C ALA A 97 -8.85 8.82 9.85
N SER A 98 -8.60 9.49 10.98
CA SER A 98 -7.82 8.97 12.10
C SER A 98 -6.47 8.38 11.62
N MET A 99 -6.16 7.11 11.89
CA MET A 99 -4.94 6.46 11.40
C MET A 99 -4.78 6.49 9.86
N GLY A 100 -5.88 6.52 9.09
CA GLY A 100 -5.81 6.73 7.64
C GLY A 100 -5.25 8.12 7.29
N SER A 101 -5.73 9.18 7.96
CA SER A 101 -5.22 10.55 7.75
C SER A 101 -3.78 10.72 8.25
N PHE A 102 -3.42 10.04 9.35
CA PHE A 102 -2.08 10.04 9.90
C PHE A 102 -1.08 9.43 8.90
N LEU A 103 -1.38 8.22 8.40
CA LEU A 103 -0.55 7.53 7.40
C LEU A 103 -0.45 8.31 6.08
N LEU A 104 -1.54 8.94 5.63
CA LEU A 104 -1.52 9.84 4.48
C LEU A 104 -0.54 11.01 4.70
N SER A 105 -0.57 11.62 5.88
CA SER A 105 0.31 12.76 6.18
C SER A 105 1.79 12.36 6.30
N ALA A 106 2.05 11.08 6.59
CA ALA A 106 3.38 10.49 6.78
C ALA A 106 4.10 10.09 5.48
N GLY A 107 3.44 10.18 4.33
CA GLY A 107 4.10 9.96 3.05
C GLY A 107 5.28 10.91 2.81
N ALA A 108 6.18 10.53 1.91
CA ALA A 108 7.38 11.28 1.59
C ALA A 108 7.06 12.74 1.21
N LYS A 109 7.95 13.67 1.60
CA LYS A 109 7.74 15.11 1.39
C LYS A 109 7.56 15.41 -0.10
N GLY A 110 6.46 16.08 -0.45
CA GLY A 110 6.10 16.40 -1.83
C GLY A 110 5.42 15.26 -2.61
N LYS A 111 5.23 14.08 -2.00
CA LYS A 111 4.58 12.90 -2.59
C LYS A 111 3.32 12.48 -1.81
N ARG A 112 2.56 13.46 -1.32
CA ARG A 112 1.29 13.26 -0.58
C ARG A 112 0.17 13.89 -1.36
N PHE A 113 -0.76 13.07 -1.82
CA PHE A 113 -1.81 13.46 -2.77
C PHE A 113 -3.19 13.05 -2.26
N ALA A 114 -4.22 13.74 -2.72
CA ALA A 114 -5.60 13.36 -2.53
C ALA A 114 -6.37 13.63 -3.81
N LEU A 115 -7.36 12.79 -4.10
CA LEU A 115 -8.35 13.09 -5.14
C LEU A 115 -9.30 14.21 -4.66
N PRO A 116 -9.84 15.02 -5.59
CA PRO A 116 -10.78 16.10 -5.28
C PRO A 116 -12.11 15.61 -4.71
#